data_AF-A0A7C7YIF5-F1
#
_entry.id   AF-A0A7C7YIF5-F1
#
_cell.length_a   1.000
_cell.length_b   1.000
_cell.length_c   1.000
_cell.angle_alpha   90.00
_cell.angle_beta   90.00
_cell.angle_gamma   90.00
#
_symmetry.space_group_name_H-M   'P 1'
#
loop_
_entity.id
_entity.type
_entity.pdbx_description
1 polymer ?
#
loop_
_entity_poly.entity_id
_entity_poly.type
_entity_poly.pdbx_seq_one_letter_code
_entity_poly.pdbx_strand_id
1 'polypeptide(L)'
;MACLTKGFVLSPSRGKLGEGRAWSASAKRRGGVAIAMAMMMVVAMALALGLLASAGSPAFGEPASGESPRVLRPDRRFDVIPPPVDPENLAPSLGFAGRRLADWSIQLAGVQFDGPRLEALAQAPGPDPLEVRVREGFGRPVDLQDFIFFLDDLLRDGPLGLRGAEVWVTPSRARRAGILLHPDDIFKGRPRRYGDHGSISLDPPQPQVDLAPARDGDLLGSAWAMRYRNPSQEEQALSALAGIRVGASFASRIRGLIDQLRAQGAQVYLNSTVRSRERGYLMWGAFVLSQAADEEDLLAGIEVLERARGEWELAVPIQWQHPGGWQATREAARAMAETYEVVYATEAGARASDHYTGRAVDLVVLALPRQLALLAPNGEIGRFDLSPPRAARDLSLSPEVIEWLEENFDLTKLRSDYPHWSDAE
;
A
#
# COMPACT_ATOMS: atom_id res chain seq x y z
N MET A 1 -38.18 -46.81 -18.17
CA MET A 1 -38.93 -46.27 -19.32
C MET A 1 -37.92 -45.56 -20.22
N ALA A 2 -37.67 -46.11 -21.43
CA ALA A 2 -36.86 -45.62 -22.58
C ALA A 2 -35.54 -44.87 -22.29
N CYS A 3 -34.30 -45.37 -22.52
CA CYS A 3 -33.68 -46.09 -23.65
C CYS A 3 -33.43 -45.23 -24.90
N LEU A 4 -32.13 -45.04 -25.26
CA LEU A 4 -31.45 -44.96 -26.58
C LEU A 4 -30.19 -44.05 -26.44
N THR A 5 -28.94 -44.49 -26.32
CA THR A 5 -27.98 -45.32 -27.11
C THR A 5 -27.46 -44.78 -28.46
N LYS A 6 -26.13 -44.97 -28.61
CA LYS A 6 -25.23 -44.99 -29.81
C LYS A 6 -24.51 -43.67 -30.13
N GLY A 7 -23.19 -43.61 -30.36
CA GLY A 7 -22.13 -44.62 -30.48
C GLY A 7 -21.20 -44.37 -31.68
N PHE A 8 -19.92 -44.77 -31.56
CA PHE A 8 -18.91 -45.06 -32.62
C PHE A 8 -18.20 -43.84 -33.30
N VAL A 9 -16.91 -43.83 -33.68
CA VAL A 9 -15.94 -44.88 -34.13
C VAL A 9 -14.47 -44.44 -33.82
N LEU A 10 -13.58 -45.43 -33.63
CA LEU A 10 -12.11 -45.36 -33.51
C LEU A 10 -11.35 -45.35 -34.87
N SER A 11 -10.04 -45.06 -34.78
CA SER A 11 -8.92 -45.73 -35.52
C SER A 11 -8.17 -44.91 -36.61
N PRO A 12 -6.96 -45.33 -37.04
CA PRO A 12 -5.72 -44.54 -36.83
C PRO A 12 -4.90 -44.36 -38.13
N SER A 13 -3.74 -43.68 -38.10
CA SER A 13 -2.67 -43.99 -39.06
C SER A 13 -1.27 -43.61 -38.59
N ARG A 14 -0.34 -44.53 -38.91
CA ARG A 14 1.12 -44.48 -38.79
C ARG A 14 1.74 -43.81 -40.02
N GLY A 15 2.95 -43.25 -39.89
CA GLY A 15 3.88 -43.02 -40.99
C GLY A 15 5.07 -42.15 -40.55
N LYS A 16 6.21 -42.75 -40.16
CA LYS A 16 7.40 -43.07 -40.97
C LYS A 16 8.51 -42.00 -40.91
N LEU A 17 9.61 -42.43 -40.28
CA LEU A 17 11.04 -42.21 -40.57
C LEU A 17 11.39 -41.43 -41.85
N GLY A 18 12.33 -40.49 -41.69
CA GLY A 18 13.11 -39.86 -42.76
C GLY A 18 14.46 -39.41 -42.23
N GLU A 19 15.52 -40.01 -42.77
CA GLU A 19 16.93 -39.84 -42.45
C GLU A 19 17.51 -38.50 -42.96
N GLY A 20 18.53 -38.02 -42.24
CA GLY A 20 19.82 -37.63 -42.84
C GLY A 20 19.92 -36.30 -43.59
N ARG A 21 20.75 -35.39 -43.05
CA ARG A 21 21.92 -34.87 -43.78
C ARG A 21 22.89 -34.14 -42.84
N ALA A 22 24.12 -34.62 -42.87
CA ALA A 22 25.31 -34.00 -42.31
C ALA A 22 25.75 -32.79 -43.15
N TRP A 23 26.14 -31.69 -42.50
CA TRP A 23 27.06 -30.70 -43.07
C TRP A 23 28.15 -30.35 -42.04
N SER A 24 29.33 -30.89 -42.33
CA SER A 24 30.65 -30.22 -42.32
C SER A 24 31.08 -29.38 -41.10
N ALA A 25 32.09 -29.91 -40.42
CA ALA A 25 33.06 -29.15 -39.63
C ALA A 25 33.86 -28.14 -40.49
N SER A 26 34.21 -26.99 -39.91
CA SER A 26 35.53 -26.33 -39.97
C SER A 26 35.41 -24.82 -39.84
N ALA A 27 35.80 -24.26 -38.69
CA ALA A 27 36.59 -23.03 -38.66
C ALA A 27 37.30 -22.89 -37.30
N LYS A 28 38.63 -22.90 -37.39
CA LYS A 28 39.62 -22.68 -36.34
C LYS A 28 39.52 -21.27 -35.73
N ARG A 29 39.81 -21.23 -34.42
CA ARG A 29 40.70 -20.30 -33.69
C ARG A 29 40.70 -18.82 -34.11
N ARG A 30 40.32 -17.95 -33.17
CA ARG A 30 41.04 -16.73 -32.71
C ARG A 30 40.17 -16.02 -31.67
N GLY A 31 40.76 -15.57 -30.54
CA GLY A 31 40.03 -14.67 -29.63
C GLY A 31 40.34 -14.77 -28.13
N GLY A 32 41.37 -15.50 -27.70
CA GLY A 32 41.82 -15.46 -26.31
C GLY A 32 42.67 -14.21 -26.01
N VAL A 33 42.06 -13.03 -25.95
CA VAL A 33 42.64 -11.80 -25.31
C VAL A 33 41.55 -10.87 -24.73
N ALA A 34 40.27 -10.98 -25.15
CA ALA A 34 39.23 -10.02 -24.73
C ALA A 34 38.60 -10.26 -23.34
N ILE A 35 38.86 -11.40 -22.68
CA ILE A 35 38.22 -11.75 -21.40
C ILE A 35 39.00 -11.25 -20.17
N ALA A 36 40.30 -10.93 -20.32
CA ALA A 36 41.11 -10.45 -19.20
C ALA A 36 40.96 -8.94 -18.90
N MET A 37 40.50 -8.13 -19.86
CA MET A 37 40.27 -6.69 -19.65
C MET A 37 38.87 -6.37 -19.09
N ALA A 38 37.86 -7.20 -19.37
CA ALA A 38 36.51 -7.03 -18.84
C ALA A 38 36.43 -7.33 -17.33
N MET A 39 37.34 -8.16 -16.79
CA MET A 39 37.34 -8.55 -15.37
C MET A 39 38.07 -7.54 -14.46
N MET A 40 39.06 -6.80 -14.98
CA MET A 40 39.73 -5.73 -14.21
C MET A 40 38.89 -4.45 -14.06
N MET A 41 37.96 -4.19 -14.99
CA MET A 41 37.09 -3.01 -14.92
C MET A 41 35.95 -3.18 -13.89
N VAL A 42 35.51 -4.42 -13.63
CA VAL A 42 34.47 -4.72 -12.62
C VAL A 42 35.03 -4.62 -11.19
N VAL A 43 36.31 -4.94 -10.98
CA VAL A 43 36.95 -4.85 -9.65
C VAL A 43 37.32 -3.39 -9.29
N ALA A 44 37.70 -2.56 -10.27
CA ALA A 44 37.97 -1.15 -10.02
C ALA A 44 36.69 -0.32 -9.77
N MET A 45 35.55 -0.70 -10.36
CA MET A 45 34.26 -0.04 -10.11
C MET A 45 33.62 -0.47 -8.79
N ALA A 46 33.92 -1.67 -8.29
CA ALA A 46 33.50 -2.14 -6.96
C ALA A 46 34.28 -1.47 -5.80
N LEU A 47 35.52 -1.01 -6.05
CA LEU A 47 36.33 -0.29 -5.06
C LEU A 47 36.05 1.22 -5.01
N ALA A 48 35.49 1.81 -6.07
CA ALA A 48 35.06 3.21 -6.09
C ALA A 48 33.64 3.44 -5.52
N LEU A 49 32.80 2.40 -5.44
CA LEU A 49 31.50 2.45 -4.74
C LEU A 49 31.60 2.15 -3.22
N GLY A 50 32.76 1.73 -2.72
CA GLY A 50 32.99 1.39 -1.31
C GLY A 50 33.30 2.57 -0.39
N LEU A 51 33.35 3.82 -0.91
CA LEU A 51 33.81 5.01 -0.18
C LEU A 51 32.78 6.15 -0.10
N LEU A 52 31.52 5.91 -0.48
CA LEU A 52 30.42 6.88 -0.40
C LEU A 52 29.17 6.40 0.37
N ALA A 53 29.25 5.26 1.06
CA ALA A 53 28.13 4.68 1.82
C ALA A 53 28.29 4.83 3.34
N SER A 54 28.75 5.98 3.82
CA SER A 54 28.72 6.35 5.24
C SER A 54 28.08 7.73 5.45
N ALA A 55 27.02 8.04 4.70
CA ALA A 55 26.03 9.00 5.16
C ALA A 55 25.18 8.26 6.20
N GLY A 56 25.46 8.50 7.48
CA GLY A 56 24.68 7.93 8.57
C GLY A 56 23.21 8.26 8.36
N SER A 57 22.37 7.24 8.39
CA SER A 57 20.94 7.44 8.60
C SER A 57 20.78 8.34 9.81
N PRO A 58 19.99 9.43 9.74
CA PRO A 58 19.70 10.22 10.91
C PRO A 58 19.11 9.26 11.95
N ALA A 59 19.75 9.17 13.11
CA ALA A 59 19.21 8.45 14.24
C ALA A 59 17.88 9.14 14.58
N PHE A 60 16.77 8.49 14.28
CA PHE A 60 15.45 8.91 14.73
C PHE A 60 15.46 8.77 16.26
N GLY A 61 15.69 9.88 16.95
CA GLY A 61 15.54 9.91 18.40
C GLY A 61 14.10 9.57 18.76
N GLU A 62 13.92 8.81 19.85
CA GLU A 62 12.60 8.70 20.47
C GLU A 62 12.03 10.12 20.69
N PRO A 63 10.78 10.38 20.27
CA PRO A 63 10.18 11.69 20.52
C PRO A 63 10.17 11.92 22.02
N ALA A 64 10.73 13.06 22.44
CA ALA A 64 10.70 13.50 23.83
C ALA A 64 9.23 13.47 24.30
N SER A 65 8.98 12.75 25.38
CA SER A 65 7.65 12.36 25.88
C SER A 65 6.82 13.51 26.47
N GLY A 66 6.74 14.66 25.79
CA GLY A 66 6.04 15.86 26.28
C GLY A 66 5.55 16.86 25.23
N GLU A 67 5.87 16.68 23.95
CA GLU A 67 5.27 17.52 22.91
C GLU A 67 3.85 17.04 22.58
N SER A 68 2.89 17.97 22.58
CA SER A 68 1.52 17.65 22.18
C SER A 68 1.51 17.22 20.70
N PRO A 69 0.77 16.16 20.34
CA PRO A 69 0.74 15.66 18.98
C PRO A 69 0.34 16.78 18.02
N ARG A 70 1.04 16.88 16.90
CA ARG A 70 0.75 17.89 15.88
C ARG A 70 -0.44 17.42 15.08
N VAL A 71 -1.51 18.20 15.12
CA VAL A 71 -2.80 17.83 14.58
C VAL A 71 -3.31 18.96 13.71
N LEU A 72 -3.65 18.65 12.47
CA LEU A 72 -4.39 19.53 11.58
C LEU A 72 -5.88 19.38 11.87
N ARG A 73 -6.62 20.49 11.83
CA ARG A 73 -8.09 20.48 11.91
C ARG A 73 -8.64 20.76 10.51
N PRO A 74 -9.04 19.72 9.76
CA PRO A 74 -9.60 19.86 8.44
C PRO A 74 -10.83 20.75 8.43
N ASP A 75 -10.89 21.65 7.47
CA ASP A 75 -12.15 22.18 7.00
C ASP A 75 -12.17 22.32 5.46
N ARG A 76 -13.35 22.64 4.91
CA ARG A 76 -13.53 22.83 3.47
C ARG A 76 -13.65 24.30 3.12
N ARG A 77 -12.81 25.14 3.71
CA ARG A 77 -12.80 26.58 3.46
C ARG A 77 -11.48 26.98 2.84
N PHE A 78 -11.56 28.10 2.13
CA PHE A 78 -10.42 28.75 1.50
C PHE A 78 -10.05 29.94 2.37
N ASP A 79 -9.28 29.69 3.43
CA ASP A 79 -8.85 30.71 4.38
C ASP A 79 -7.59 31.44 3.89
N VAL A 80 -6.73 30.76 3.12
CA VAL A 80 -5.45 31.30 2.65
C VAL A 80 -5.31 31.30 1.13
N ILE A 81 -5.63 30.19 0.48
CA ILE A 81 -5.62 30.00 -0.96
C ILE A 81 -6.86 30.70 -1.54
N PRO A 82 -6.72 31.58 -2.55
CA PRO A 82 -7.88 32.16 -3.20
C PRO A 82 -8.78 31.06 -3.78
N PRO A 83 -10.10 31.15 -3.55
CA PRO A 83 -11.03 30.19 -4.13
C PRO A 83 -10.91 30.21 -5.65
N PRO A 84 -10.98 29.03 -6.32
CA PRO A 84 -10.86 28.96 -7.76
C PRO A 84 -12.01 29.74 -8.42
N VAL A 85 -11.69 30.54 -9.44
CA VAL A 85 -12.71 31.25 -10.23
C VAL A 85 -13.54 30.26 -11.05
N ASP A 86 -12.91 29.19 -11.51
CA ASP A 86 -13.52 28.07 -12.22
C ASP A 86 -13.19 26.78 -11.44
N PRO A 87 -14.20 26.07 -10.91
CA PRO A 87 -14.00 24.81 -10.18
C PRO A 87 -13.28 23.72 -11.01
N GLU A 88 -13.34 23.77 -12.34
CA GLU A 88 -12.66 22.81 -13.21
C GLU A 88 -11.17 23.17 -13.43
N ASN A 89 -10.78 24.41 -13.13
CA ASN A 89 -9.42 24.90 -13.29
C ASN A 89 -8.75 25.25 -11.97
N LEU A 90 -8.18 24.22 -11.34
CA LEU A 90 -7.50 24.31 -10.05
C LEU A 90 -6.01 24.69 -10.14
N ALA A 91 -5.48 24.91 -11.35
CA ALA A 91 -4.06 25.24 -11.53
C ALA A 91 -3.63 26.55 -10.84
N PRO A 92 -4.41 27.65 -10.88
CA PRO A 92 -4.07 28.86 -10.15
C PRO A 92 -3.99 28.65 -8.64
N SER A 93 -4.93 27.88 -8.06
CA SER A 93 -4.96 27.56 -6.63
C SER A 93 -3.77 26.69 -6.22
N LEU A 94 -3.43 25.65 -6.99
CA LEU A 94 -2.24 24.82 -6.74
C LEU A 94 -0.95 25.63 -6.85
N GLY A 95 -0.82 26.49 -7.87
CA GLY A 95 0.34 27.36 -8.05
C GLY A 95 0.47 28.41 -6.95
N PHE A 96 -0.65 28.96 -6.46
CA PHE A 96 -0.65 29.84 -5.29
C PHE A 96 -0.19 29.10 -4.04
N ALA A 97 -0.72 27.90 -3.79
CA ALA A 97 -0.32 27.06 -2.68
C ALA A 97 1.18 26.77 -2.73
N GLY A 98 1.70 26.40 -3.91
CA GLY A 98 3.12 26.16 -4.13
C GLY A 98 4.00 27.34 -3.73
N ARG A 99 3.71 28.55 -4.23
CA ARG A 99 4.45 29.76 -3.84
C ARG A 99 4.43 30.03 -2.34
N ARG A 100 3.27 29.80 -1.71
CA ARG A 100 3.10 30.07 -0.27
C ARG A 100 3.76 29.00 0.59
N LEU A 101 3.82 27.76 0.12
CA LEU A 101 4.51 26.64 0.76
C LEU A 101 6.02 26.82 0.71
N ALA A 102 6.55 27.40 -0.38
CA ALA A 102 7.97 27.64 -0.59
C ALA A 102 8.80 26.34 -0.40
N ASP A 103 9.86 26.36 0.40
CA ASP A 103 10.71 25.20 0.68
C ASP A 103 10.17 24.26 1.78
N TRP A 104 8.95 24.49 2.28
CA TRP A 104 8.38 23.66 3.32
C TRP A 104 8.05 22.26 2.78
N SER A 105 8.79 21.27 3.28
CA SER A 105 8.69 19.86 2.87
C SER A 105 7.54 19.13 3.57
N ILE A 106 6.70 18.47 2.76
CA ILE A 106 5.55 17.68 3.21
C ILE A 106 5.71 16.24 2.70
N GLN A 107 5.45 15.26 3.57
CA GLN A 107 5.40 13.83 3.25
C GLN A 107 3.94 13.38 3.15
N LEU A 108 3.47 13.08 1.95
CA LEU A 108 2.12 12.56 1.68
C LEU A 108 2.20 11.16 1.08
N ALA A 109 1.76 10.16 1.84
CA ALA A 109 1.68 8.77 1.40
C ALA A 109 2.99 8.24 0.80
N GLY A 110 4.12 8.57 1.43
CA GLY A 110 5.46 8.20 0.99
C GLY A 110 6.01 9.03 -0.18
N VAL A 111 5.35 10.13 -0.54
CA VAL A 111 5.83 11.09 -1.54
C VAL A 111 6.15 12.41 -0.85
N GLN A 112 7.41 12.81 -0.94
CA GLN A 112 7.86 14.11 -0.47
C GLN A 112 7.58 15.18 -1.52
N PHE A 113 6.99 16.31 -1.15
CA PHE A 113 6.84 17.46 -2.03
C PHE A 113 7.04 18.78 -1.29
N ASP A 114 7.30 19.83 -2.05
CA ASP A 114 7.48 21.21 -1.60
C ASP A 114 6.76 22.17 -2.55
N GLY A 115 6.88 23.47 -2.28
CA GLY A 115 6.30 24.54 -3.10
C GLY A 115 6.75 24.52 -4.55
N PRO A 116 8.07 24.50 -4.86
CA PRO A 116 8.58 24.40 -6.22
C PRO A 116 7.98 23.23 -7.01
N ARG A 117 7.83 22.05 -6.40
CA ARG A 117 7.21 20.89 -7.06
C ARG A 117 5.74 21.16 -7.40
N LEU A 118 4.97 21.78 -6.50
CA LEU A 118 3.57 22.14 -6.76
C LEU A 118 3.44 23.19 -7.87
N GLU A 119 4.30 24.20 -7.86
CA GLU A 119 4.33 25.22 -8.92
C GLU A 119 4.65 24.62 -10.28
N ALA A 120 5.63 23.72 -10.35
CA ALA A 120 5.97 23.01 -11.58
C ALA A 120 4.78 22.21 -12.13
N LEU A 121 4.03 21.51 -11.27
CA LEU A 121 2.83 20.77 -11.69
C LEU A 121 1.70 21.69 -12.17
N ALA A 122 1.51 22.82 -11.49
CA ALA A 122 0.52 23.84 -11.86
C ALA A 122 0.83 24.47 -13.23
N GLN A 123 2.12 24.76 -13.50
CA GLN A 123 2.59 25.46 -14.70
C GLN A 123 2.93 24.53 -15.86
N ALA A 124 3.04 23.22 -15.63
CA ALA A 124 3.40 22.23 -16.64
C ALA A 124 2.52 22.41 -17.90
N PRO A 125 3.12 22.70 -19.07
CA PRO A 125 2.37 22.84 -20.30
C PRO A 125 1.90 21.46 -20.77
N GLY A 126 0.73 21.39 -21.39
CA GLY A 126 0.26 20.17 -22.00
C GLY A 126 -1.25 20.10 -22.12
N PRO A 127 -1.75 19.17 -22.95
CA PRO A 127 -3.19 18.94 -23.12
C PRO A 127 -3.82 18.20 -21.94
N ASP A 128 -3.01 17.56 -21.09
CA ASP A 128 -3.51 16.77 -19.97
C ASP A 128 -4.10 17.68 -18.86
N PRO A 129 -5.28 17.34 -18.32
CA PRO A 129 -5.84 18.03 -17.16
C PRO A 129 -4.90 17.99 -15.97
N LEU A 130 -4.98 19.02 -15.11
CA LEU A 130 -4.09 19.14 -13.95
C LEU A 130 -4.13 17.90 -13.05
N GLU A 131 -5.30 17.31 -12.85
CA GLU A 131 -5.46 16.11 -12.02
C GLU A 131 -4.61 14.94 -12.52
N VAL A 132 -4.52 14.73 -13.83
CA VAL A 132 -3.65 13.71 -14.43
C VAL A 132 -2.20 14.00 -14.09
N ARG A 133 -1.76 15.25 -14.28
CA ARG A 133 -0.39 15.66 -14.01
C ARG A 133 -0.02 15.51 -12.54
N VAL A 134 -0.94 15.83 -11.63
CA VAL A 134 -0.72 15.66 -10.19
C VAL A 134 -0.65 14.18 -9.81
N ARG A 135 -1.58 13.35 -10.30
CA ARG A 135 -1.58 11.90 -10.02
C ARG A 135 -0.33 11.22 -10.57
N GLU A 136 0.09 11.54 -11.79
CA GLU A 136 1.32 11.01 -12.39
C GLU A 136 2.57 11.59 -11.72
N GLY A 137 2.56 12.90 -11.46
CA GLY A 137 3.65 13.60 -10.80
C GLY A 137 3.92 13.08 -9.39
N PHE A 138 2.90 12.65 -8.66
CA PHE A 138 3.07 12.03 -7.33
C PHE A 138 3.11 10.51 -7.39
N GLY A 139 2.60 9.88 -8.45
CA GLY A 139 2.39 8.44 -8.49
C GLY A 139 1.35 7.97 -7.46
N ARG A 140 0.33 8.79 -7.19
CA ARG A 140 -0.71 8.55 -6.17
C ARG A 140 -2.10 8.90 -6.69
N PRO A 141 -3.17 8.21 -6.24
CA PRO A 141 -4.54 8.51 -6.63
C PRO A 141 -5.08 9.72 -5.84
N VAL A 142 -4.49 10.90 -6.05
CA VAL A 142 -4.87 12.14 -5.37
C VAL A 142 -6.25 12.59 -5.83
N ASP A 143 -7.12 12.94 -4.88
CA ASP A 143 -8.28 13.78 -5.16
C ASP A 143 -7.81 15.24 -5.15
N LEU A 144 -7.78 15.86 -6.33
CA LEU A 144 -7.13 17.16 -6.50
C LEU A 144 -7.83 18.28 -5.70
N GLN A 145 -9.16 18.24 -5.61
CA GLN A 145 -9.93 19.27 -4.92
C GLN A 145 -9.68 19.20 -3.42
N ASP A 146 -9.73 17.99 -2.86
CA ASP A 146 -9.54 17.74 -1.43
C ASP A 146 -8.08 17.92 -1.01
N PHE A 147 -7.13 17.62 -1.90
CA PHE A 147 -5.73 17.95 -1.69
C PHE A 147 -5.49 19.46 -1.59
N ILE A 148 -6.21 20.29 -2.35
CA ILE A 148 -6.06 21.75 -2.25
C ILE A 148 -6.61 22.29 -0.92
N PHE A 149 -7.73 21.76 -0.41
CA PHE A 149 -8.21 22.12 0.93
C PHE A 149 -7.22 21.73 2.02
N PHE A 150 -6.60 20.55 1.90
CA PHE A 150 -5.51 20.16 2.79
C PHE A 150 -4.33 21.15 2.75
N LEU A 151 -3.94 21.62 1.57
CA LEU A 151 -2.89 22.64 1.44
C LEU A 151 -3.32 23.98 2.05
N ASP A 152 -4.60 24.36 1.94
CA ASP A 152 -5.13 25.59 2.57
C ASP A 152 -4.96 25.55 4.09
N ASP A 153 -5.42 24.47 4.73
CA ASP A 153 -5.30 24.27 6.17
C ASP A 153 -3.84 24.24 6.63
N LEU A 154 -2.95 23.58 5.88
CA LEU A 154 -1.51 23.58 6.20
C LEU A 154 -0.94 25.01 6.16
N LEU A 155 -1.33 25.82 5.18
CA LEU A 155 -0.86 27.19 5.06
C LEU A 155 -1.46 28.10 6.14
N ARG A 156 -2.71 27.86 6.55
CA ARG A 156 -3.37 28.55 7.64
C ARG A 156 -2.71 28.28 8.99
N ASP A 157 -2.44 27.01 9.27
CA ASP A 157 -1.88 26.58 10.56
C ASP A 157 -0.34 26.68 10.57
N GLY A 158 0.29 26.91 9.41
CA GLY A 158 1.72 27.17 9.26
C GLY A 158 2.27 28.21 10.26
N PRO A 159 1.76 29.45 10.28
CA PRO A 159 2.13 30.48 11.26
C PRO A 159 1.88 30.12 12.72
N LEU A 160 1.06 29.11 13.02
CA LEU A 160 0.76 28.63 14.38
C LEU A 160 1.80 27.61 14.89
N GLY A 161 2.94 27.50 14.20
CA GLY A 161 4.05 26.63 14.60
C GLY A 161 4.19 25.36 13.78
N LEU A 162 3.35 25.12 12.77
CA LEU A 162 3.55 24.00 11.85
C LEU A 162 4.65 24.27 10.82
N ARG A 163 4.88 25.54 10.47
CA ARG A 163 5.80 25.88 9.38
C ARG A 163 7.24 25.51 9.71
N GLY A 164 7.89 24.83 8.76
CA GLY A 164 9.27 24.33 8.91
C GLY A 164 9.37 23.02 9.69
N ALA A 165 8.29 22.57 10.32
CA ALA A 165 8.22 21.24 10.89
C ALA A 165 7.96 20.20 9.79
N GLU A 166 8.48 18.99 9.94
CA GLU A 166 8.20 17.92 8.99
C GLU A 166 6.76 17.44 9.16
N VAL A 167 5.97 17.52 8.08
CA VAL A 167 4.56 17.14 8.07
C VAL A 167 4.42 15.75 7.44
N TRP A 168 3.83 14.80 8.17
CA TRP A 168 3.64 13.43 7.73
C TRP A 168 2.16 13.05 7.68
N VAL A 169 1.68 12.75 6.48
CA VAL A 169 0.35 12.20 6.24
C VAL A 169 0.49 10.83 5.60
N THR A 170 0.33 9.77 6.38
CA THR A 170 0.42 8.38 5.89
C THR A 170 -0.69 8.07 4.89
N PRO A 171 -0.56 7.02 4.04
CA PRO A 171 -1.61 6.64 3.09
C PRO A 171 -2.98 6.45 3.76
N SER A 172 -2.98 5.80 4.92
CA SER A 172 -4.16 5.58 5.76
C SER A 172 -4.81 6.88 6.25
N ARG A 173 -4.00 7.84 6.72
CA ARG A 173 -4.49 9.18 7.12
C ARG A 173 -5.03 9.95 5.91
N ALA A 174 -4.33 9.93 4.79
CA ALA A 174 -4.70 10.65 3.58
C ALA A 174 -6.01 10.16 2.96
N ARG A 175 -6.22 8.84 2.85
CA ARG A 175 -7.48 8.25 2.34
C ARG A 175 -8.66 8.52 3.27
N ARG A 176 -8.45 8.35 4.57
CA ARG A 176 -9.49 8.65 5.57
C ARG A 176 -9.89 10.12 5.52
N ALA A 177 -8.94 11.01 5.29
CA ALA A 177 -9.19 12.44 5.12
C ALA A 177 -9.71 12.83 3.73
N GLY A 178 -9.90 11.92 2.78
CA GLY A 178 -10.34 12.28 1.41
C GLY A 178 -9.26 12.90 0.51
N ILE A 179 -8.02 13.04 0.97
CA ILE A 179 -6.91 13.59 0.16
C ILE A 179 -6.52 12.63 -0.98
N LEU A 180 -6.62 11.33 -0.71
CA LEU A 180 -6.47 10.28 -1.72
C LEU A 180 -7.83 9.61 -1.93
N LEU A 181 -8.11 9.21 -3.17
CA LEU A 181 -9.29 8.44 -3.53
C LEU A 181 -9.41 7.21 -2.63
N HIS A 182 -10.61 6.99 -2.11
CA HIS A 182 -10.94 5.83 -1.30
C HIS A 182 -11.77 4.83 -2.13
N PRO A 183 -11.74 3.52 -1.80
CA PRO A 183 -12.52 2.53 -2.56
C PRO A 183 -14.03 2.84 -2.61
N ASP A 184 -14.58 3.45 -1.57
CA ASP A 184 -16.00 3.86 -1.53
C ASP A 184 -16.37 4.90 -2.59
N ASP A 185 -15.43 5.78 -3.00
CA ASP A 185 -15.62 6.74 -4.09
C ASP A 185 -15.86 6.01 -5.42
N ILE A 186 -15.11 4.91 -5.63
CA ILE A 186 -15.11 4.16 -6.89
C ILE A 186 -16.23 3.11 -6.93
N PHE A 187 -16.37 2.33 -5.86
CA PHE A 187 -17.22 1.13 -5.86
C PHE A 187 -18.58 1.31 -5.18
N LYS A 188 -18.75 2.36 -4.37
CA LYS A 188 -20.00 2.59 -3.62
C LYS A 188 -20.69 3.91 -3.94
N GLY A 189 -20.06 4.78 -4.74
CA GLY A 189 -20.58 6.12 -5.03
C GLY A 189 -20.74 6.98 -3.78
N ARG A 190 -19.94 6.73 -2.74
CA ARG A 190 -19.96 7.47 -1.47
C ARG A 190 -18.60 8.13 -1.28
N PRO A 191 -18.39 9.30 -1.90
CA PRO A 191 -17.08 9.89 -1.89
C PRO A 191 -16.68 10.33 -0.48
N ARG A 192 -15.43 10.05 -0.10
CA ARG A 192 -14.88 10.59 1.16
C ARG A 192 -14.41 11.99 0.92
N ARG A 193 -14.96 12.95 1.67
CA ARG A 193 -14.61 14.35 1.51
C ARG A 193 -13.70 14.82 2.63
N TYR A 194 -12.68 15.58 2.27
CA TYR A 194 -11.88 16.33 3.22
C TYR A 194 -12.75 17.21 4.10
N GLY A 195 -12.46 17.27 5.41
CA GLY A 195 -13.30 17.96 6.40
C GLY A 195 -14.39 17.09 7.06
N ASP A 196 -14.81 15.97 6.46
CA ASP A 196 -15.89 15.14 7.03
C ASP A 196 -15.41 14.26 8.20
N HIS A 197 -14.10 14.14 8.38
CA HIS A 197 -13.49 13.14 9.24
C HIS A 197 -12.46 13.76 10.19
N GLY A 198 -12.91 14.08 11.40
CA GLY A 198 -12.06 14.35 12.57
C GLY A 198 -10.85 15.24 12.29
N SER A 199 -9.77 15.01 13.04
CA SER A 199 -8.51 15.71 12.86
C SER A 199 -7.44 14.80 12.27
N ILE A 200 -6.39 15.37 11.66
CA ILE A 200 -5.31 14.62 11.01
C ILE A 200 -4.04 14.77 11.82
N SER A 201 -3.48 13.66 12.32
CA SER A 201 -2.14 13.67 12.90
C SER A 201 -1.09 13.90 11.80
N LEU A 202 -0.17 14.83 12.06
CA LEU A 202 0.92 15.23 11.16
C LEU A 202 2.28 14.66 11.60
N ASP A 203 2.30 13.86 12.65
CA ASP A 203 3.55 13.30 13.20
C ASP A 203 4.05 12.11 12.37
N PRO A 204 5.38 11.95 12.25
CA PRO A 204 5.93 10.78 11.60
C PRO A 204 5.42 9.50 12.28
N PRO A 205 5.00 8.48 11.50
CA PRO A 205 4.68 7.20 12.10
C PRO A 205 5.95 6.58 12.71
N GLN A 206 5.82 5.90 13.85
CA GLN A 206 6.92 5.09 14.38
C GLN A 206 7.22 3.93 13.42
N PRO A 207 8.45 3.81 12.89
CA PRO A 207 8.79 2.69 12.02
C PRO A 207 8.76 1.37 12.80
N GLN A 208 8.07 0.37 12.26
CA GLN A 208 8.00 -0.97 12.85
C GLN A 208 9.40 -1.58 13.09
N VAL A 209 10.34 -1.33 12.19
CA VAL A 209 11.70 -1.91 12.24
C VAL A 209 12.49 -1.51 13.48
N ASP A 210 12.16 -0.36 14.07
CA ASP A 210 12.87 0.20 15.23
C ASP A 210 12.26 -0.26 16.57
N LEU A 211 11.11 -0.94 16.53
CA LEU A 211 10.39 -1.36 17.72
C LEU A 211 10.85 -2.73 18.22
N ALA A 212 11.17 -2.81 19.51
CA ALA A 212 11.34 -4.06 20.21
C ALA A 212 10.01 -4.83 20.27
N PRO A 213 10.00 -6.17 20.09
CA PRO A 213 8.81 -6.98 20.34
C PRO A 213 8.33 -6.85 21.79
N ALA A 214 7.02 -6.71 21.98
CA ALA A 214 6.40 -6.78 23.30
C ALA A 214 6.71 -8.11 24.02
N ARG A 215 6.67 -8.08 25.34
CA ARG A 215 6.80 -9.22 26.26
C ARG A 215 5.45 -9.57 26.86
N ASP A 216 5.41 -10.73 27.50
CA ASP A 216 4.20 -11.18 28.18
C ASP A 216 3.88 -10.25 29.36
N GLY A 217 2.64 -9.79 29.41
CA GLY A 217 2.17 -8.83 30.39
C GLY A 217 2.48 -7.37 30.04
N ASP A 218 3.10 -7.07 28.89
CA ASP A 218 3.29 -5.67 28.50
C ASP A 218 1.95 -4.96 28.25
N LEU A 219 1.93 -3.66 28.55
CA LEU A 219 0.82 -2.76 28.22
C LEU A 219 0.58 -2.74 26.71
N LEU A 220 -0.66 -2.44 26.31
CA LEU A 220 -0.97 -2.16 24.91
C LEU A 220 -0.09 -1.03 24.36
N GLY A 221 0.30 -1.13 23.10
CA GLY A 221 1.17 -0.17 22.45
C GLY A 221 1.83 -0.71 21.18
N SER A 222 2.58 0.14 20.49
CA SER A 222 3.19 -0.15 19.19
C SER A 222 4.11 -1.38 19.19
N ALA A 223 4.78 -1.69 20.30
CA ALA A 223 5.65 -2.86 20.46
C ALA A 223 4.93 -4.21 20.18
N TRP A 224 3.62 -4.29 20.41
CA TRP A 224 2.83 -5.49 20.12
C TRP A 224 2.74 -5.79 18.63
N ALA A 225 2.86 -4.78 17.75
CA ALA A 225 2.96 -4.99 16.31
C ALA A 225 4.20 -5.80 15.90
N MET A 226 5.21 -5.84 16.77
CA MET A 226 6.45 -6.55 16.55
C MET A 226 6.53 -7.91 17.24
N ARG A 227 5.53 -8.30 18.05
CA ARG A 227 5.46 -9.62 18.70
C ARG A 227 5.14 -10.73 17.71
N TYR A 228 4.13 -10.52 16.88
CA TYR A 228 3.66 -11.47 15.87
C TYR A 228 3.92 -10.89 14.48
N ARG A 229 5.17 -10.95 14.04
CA ARG A 229 5.64 -10.31 12.79
C ARG A 229 5.15 -11.08 11.57
N ASN A 230 4.70 -10.36 10.56
CA ASN A 230 4.62 -10.89 9.21
C ASN A 230 6.04 -11.01 8.63
N PRO A 231 6.25 -11.87 7.63
CA PRO A 231 7.46 -11.81 6.80
C PRO A 231 7.60 -10.40 6.20
N SER A 232 8.73 -9.73 6.46
CA SER A 232 8.94 -8.33 6.06
C SER A 232 9.63 -8.17 4.71
N GLN A 233 10.25 -9.23 4.19
CA GLN A 233 10.86 -9.25 2.86
C GLN A 233 9.93 -9.98 1.89
N GLU A 234 9.76 -9.43 0.69
CA GLU A 234 8.85 -9.97 -0.32
C GLU A 234 9.09 -11.45 -0.63
N GLU A 235 10.35 -11.85 -0.84
CA GLU A 235 10.68 -13.26 -1.11
C GLU A 235 10.34 -14.17 0.06
N GLN A 236 10.52 -13.71 1.30
CA GLN A 236 10.11 -14.46 2.49
C GLN A 236 8.58 -14.55 2.56
N ALA A 237 7.86 -13.48 2.23
CA ALA A 237 6.41 -13.43 2.22
C ALA A 237 5.80 -14.37 1.17
N LEU A 238 6.36 -14.39 -0.05
CA LEU A 238 5.96 -15.31 -1.12
C LEU A 238 6.33 -16.77 -0.78
N SER A 239 7.51 -16.99 -0.19
CA SER A 239 7.91 -18.33 0.26
C SER A 239 7.01 -18.85 1.38
N ALA A 240 6.63 -18.00 2.34
CA ALA A 240 5.71 -18.37 3.42
C ALA A 240 4.32 -18.71 2.86
N LEU A 241 3.83 -17.91 1.91
CA LEU A 241 2.56 -18.15 1.22
C LEU A 241 2.55 -19.51 0.50
N ALA A 242 3.61 -19.82 -0.26
CA ALA A 242 3.77 -21.10 -0.93
C ALA A 242 3.89 -22.28 0.04
N GLY A 243 4.51 -22.07 1.21
CA GLY A 243 4.73 -23.09 2.22
C GLY A 243 3.45 -23.55 2.94
N ILE A 244 2.46 -22.67 3.10
CA ILE A 244 1.20 -23.01 3.79
C ILE A 244 0.29 -23.88 2.91
N ARG A 245 0.24 -23.61 1.60
CA ARG A 245 -0.59 -24.38 0.64
C ARG A 245 0.30 -25.07 -0.38
N VAL A 246 0.91 -26.18 0.03
CA VAL A 246 1.75 -27.01 -0.86
C VAL A 246 0.95 -27.43 -2.10
N GLY A 247 1.46 -27.10 -3.29
CA GLY A 247 0.83 -27.42 -4.57
C GLY A 247 -0.13 -26.35 -5.10
N ALA A 248 -0.45 -25.31 -4.32
CA ALA A 248 -1.25 -24.18 -4.80
C ALA A 248 -0.40 -23.25 -5.69
N SER A 249 -1.01 -22.74 -6.77
CA SER A 249 -0.35 -21.85 -7.73
C SER A 249 -0.31 -20.39 -7.27
N PHE A 250 -1.06 -20.03 -6.22
CA PHE A 250 -1.32 -18.66 -5.79
C PHE A 250 -0.05 -17.80 -5.63
N ALA A 251 0.95 -18.26 -4.88
CA ALA A 251 2.20 -17.50 -4.69
C ALA A 251 2.94 -17.23 -6.01
N SER A 252 2.90 -18.18 -6.95
CA SER A 252 3.52 -18.01 -8.28
C SER A 252 2.72 -17.04 -9.16
N ARG A 253 1.39 -17.05 -9.09
CA ARG A 253 0.51 -16.09 -9.79
C ARG A 253 0.74 -14.67 -9.27
N ILE A 254 0.82 -14.49 -7.95
CA ILE A 254 1.12 -13.19 -7.34
C ILE A 254 2.52 -12.70 -7.75
N ARG A 255 3.56 -13.55 -7.69
CA ARG A 255 4.90 -13.18 -8.16
C ARG A 255 4.89 -12.73 -9.63
N GLY A 256 4.24 -13.51 -10.50
CA GLY A 256 4.13 -13.19 -11.93
C GLY A 256 3.38 -11.88 -12.18
N LEU A 257 2.36 -11.55 -11.39
CA LEU A 257 1.67 -10.25 -11.48
C LEU A 257 2.59 -9.10 -11.03
N ILE A 258 3.28 -9.25 -9.90
CA ILE A 258 4.22 -8.26 -9.37
C ILE A 258 5.31 -7.93 -10.40
N ASP A 259 5.93 -8.95 -10.98
CA ASP A 259 7.01 -8.80 -11.96
C ASP A 259 6.55 -8.04 -13.21
N GLN A 260 5.38 -8.39 -13.74
CA GLN A 260 4.81 -7.73 -14.92
C GLN A 260 4.48 -6.26 -14.67
N LEU A 261 3.94 -5.93 -13.50
CA LEU A 261 3.60 -4.56 -13.12
C LEU A 261 4.87 -3.71 -12.95
N ARG A 262 5.89 -4.23 -12.26
CA ARG A 262 7.19 -3.55 -12.10
C ARG A 262 7.92 -3.36 -13.42
N ALA A 263 7.88 -4.35 -14.31
CA ALA A 263 8.47 -4.25 -15.64
C ALA A 263 7.87 -3.12 -16.49
N GLN A 264 6.64 -2.70 -16.17
CA GLN A 264 5.94 -1.58 -16.80
C GLN A 264 6.04 -0.26 -16.01
N GLY A 265 6.89 -0.21 -15.00
CA GLY A 265 7.19 1.01 -14.22
C GLY A 265 6.27 1.27 -13.02
N ALA A 266 5.35 0.35 -12.70
CA ALA A 266 4.50 0.50 -11.53
C ALA A 266 5.28 0.31 -10.22
N GLN A 267 4.84 1.00 -9.16
CA GLN A 267 5.33 0.81 -7.80
C GLN A 267 4.50 -0.28 -7.13
N VAL A 268 5.14 -1.40 -6.76
CA VAL A 268 4.45 -2.57 -6.22
C VAL A 268 4.97 -2.90 -4.83
N TYR A 269 4.06 -3.00 -3.87
CA TYR A 269 4.32 -3.33 -2.47
C TYR A 269 3.46 -4.53 -2.05
N LEU A 270 4.11 -5.60 -1.60
CA LEU A 270 3.46 -6.75 -0.98
C LEU A 270 3.51 -6.59 0.55
N ASN A 271 2.47 -6.01 1.13
CA ASN A 271 2.46 -5.58 2.53
C ASN A 271 2.20 -6.74 3.51
N SER A 272 1.45 -7.76 3.07
CA SER A 272 1.11 -8.93 3.88
C SER A 272 0.79 -10.11 2.97
N THR A 273 1.18 -11.32 3.37
CA THR A 273 0.72 -12.57 2.76
C THR A 273 0.10 -13.45 3.84
N VAL A 274 0.95 -13.96 4.72
CA VAL A 274 0.57 -14.85 5.82
C VAL A 274 0.54 -14.05 7.12
N ARG A 275 -0.51 -14.27 7.91
CA ARG A 275 -0.73 -13.60 9.20
C ARG A 275 -1.03 -14.63 10.29
N SER A 276 -0.62 -14.36 11.53
CA SER A 276 -1.05 -15.15 12.69
C SER A 276 -2.41 -14.67 13.22
N ARG A 277 -3.17 -15.56 13.88
CA ARG A 277 -4.47 -15.21 14.47
C ARG A 277 -4.32 -14.16 15.57
N GLU A 278 -3.23 -14.23 16.33
CA GLU A 278 -2.87 -13.27 17.37
C GLU A 278 -2.65 -11.87 16.80
N ARG A 279 -1.96 -11.75 15.66
CA ARG A 279 -1.78 -10.45 14.99
C ARG A 279 -3.12 -9.86 14.59
N GLY A 280 -4.02 -10.63 13.99
CA GLY A 280 -5.33 -10.13 13.59
C GLY A 280 -6.22 -9.73 14.77
N TYR A 281 -6.18 -10.48 15.87
CA TYR A 281 -6.81 -10.10 17.14
C TYR A 281 -6.29 -8.76 17.66
N LEU A 282 -4.98 -8.56 17.68
CA LEU A 282 -4.35 -7.32 18.14
C LEU A 282 -4.67 -6.12 17.24
N MET A 283 -4.68 -6.32 15.92
CA MET A 283 -5.08 -5.28 14.96
C MET A 283 -6.53 -4.82 15.19
N TRP A 284 -7.45 -5.78 15.39
CA TRP A 284 -8.84 -5.48 15.68
C TRP A 284 -9.03 -4.83 17.05
N GLY A 285 -8.35 -5.32 18.09
CA GLY A 285 -8.42 -4.72 19.42
C GLY A 285 -7.90 -3.30 19.46
N ALA A 286 -6.76 -3.03 18.83
CA ALA A 286 -6.22 -1.67 18.70
C ALA A 286 -7.21 -0.75 17.96
N PHE A 287 -7.84 -1.22 16.88
CA PHE A 287 -8.85 -0.47 16.17
C PHE A 287 -10.07 -0.16 17.05
N VAL A 288 -10.70 -1.17 17.66
CA VAL A 288 -11.88 -1.00 18.53
C VAL A 288 -11.61 0.02 19.64
N LEU A 289 -10.53 -0.16 20.40
CA LEU A 289 -10.23 0.72 21.53
C LEU A 289 -9.84 2.12 21.10
N SER A 290 -9.21 2.29 19.93
CA SER A 290 -8.87 3.62 19.40
C SER A 290 -10.11 4.47 19.05
N GLN A 291 -11.25 3.82 18.80
CA GLN A 291 -12.51 4.48 18.41
C GLN A 291 -13.43 4.80 19.60
N ALA A 292 -13.08 4.38 20.81
CA ALA A 292 -13.92 4.61 21.99
C ALA A 292 -14.16 6.12 22.23
N ALA A 293 -15.44 6.50 22.37
CA ALA A 293 -15.81 7.90 22.58
C ALA A 293 -15.51 8.34 24.02
N ASP A 294 -15.77 7.45 24.97
CA ASP A 294 -15.62 7.67 26.41
C ASP A 294 -15.12 6.40 27.14
N GLU A 295 -15.13 6.45 28.48
CA GLU A 295 -14.65 5.39 29.35
C GLU A 295 -15.54 4.14 29.31
N GLU A 296 -16.86 4.31 29.22
CA GLU A 296 -17.81 3.20 29.20
C GLU A 296 -17.65 2.38 27.92
N ASP A 297 -17.61 3.07 26.76
CA ASP A 297 -17.34 2.47 25.46
C ASP A 297 -16.01 1.69 25.45
N LEU A 298 -14.97 2.27 26.06
CA LEU A 298 -13.64 1.66 26.11
C LEU A 298 -13.64 0.39 26.96
N LEU A 299 -14.25 0.42 28.14
CA LEU A 299 -14.33 -0.74 29.03
C LEU A 299 -15.16 -1.87 28.39
N ALA A 300 -16.29 -1.54 27.76
CA ALA A 300 -17.08 -2.51 27.00
C ALA A 300 -16.26 -3.13 25.84
N GLY A 301 -15.47 -2.32 25.14
CA GLY A 301 -14.53 -2.80 24.12
C GLY A 301 -13.51 -3.79 24.68
N ILE A 302 -12.95 -3.53 25.86
CA ILE A 302 -12.00 -4.44 26.52
C ILE A 302 -12.67 -5.76 26.90
N GLU A 303 -13.89 -5.73 27.46
CA GLU A 303 -14.64 -6.94 27.78
C GLU A 303 -14.89 -7.82 26.55
N VAL A 304 -15.24 -7.20 25.42
CA VAL A 304 -15.39 -7.89 24.14
C VAL A 304 -14.07 -8.56 23.71
N LEU A 305 -12.95 -7.86 23.85
CA LEU A 305 -11.63 -8.39 23.49
C LEU A 305 -11.17 -9.52 24.41
N GLU A 306 -11.41 -9.42 25.70
CA GLU A 306 -11.07 -10.47 26.68
C GLU A 306 -11.90 -11.74 26.44
N ARG A 307 -13.20 -11.59 26.20
CA ARG A 307 -14.08 -12.69 25.80
C ARG A 307 -13.62 -13.33 24.49
N ALA A 308 -13.37 -12.53 23.46
CA ALA A 308 -12.89 -13.03 22.16
C ALA A 308 -11.56 -13.78 22.29
N ARG A 309 -10.62 -13.28 23.11
CA ARG A 309 -9.35 -13.98 23.38
C ARG A 309 -9.58 -15.39 23.93
N GLY A 310 -10.49 -15.51 24.90
CA GLY A 310 -10.87 -16.79 25.50
C GLY A 310 -11.59 -17.72 24.51
N GLU A 311 -12.63 -17.21 23.84
CA GLU A 311 -13.43 -17.98 22.86
C GLU A 311 -12.62 -18.46 21.65
N TRP A 312 -11.61 -17.68 21.25
CA TRP A 312 -10.76 -18.00 20.09
C TRP A 312 -9.52 -18.80 20.46
N GLU A 313 -9.34 -19.10 21.75
CA GLU A 313 -8.22 -19.84 22.33
C GLU A 313 -6.85 -19.20 22.01
N LEU A 314 -6.77 -17.87 22.11
CA LEU A 314 -5.57 -17.11 21.78
C LEU A 314 -4.69 -16.88 23.01
N ALA A 315 -3.41 -17.24 22.91
CA ALA A 315 -2.39 -16.99 23.94
C ALA A 315 -1.75 -15.59 23.75
N VAL A 316 -2.53 -14.52 23.94
CA VAL A 316 -2.06 -13.13 23.83
C VAL A 316 -2.06 -12.45 25.20
N PRO A 317 -0.91 -12.45 25.92
CA PRO A 317 -0.80 -11.91 27.28
C PRO A 317 -0.64 -10.38 27.28
N ILE A 318 -1.52 -9.67 26.59
CA ILE A 318 -1.55 -8.21 26.55
C ILE A 318 -2.32 -7.64 27.73
N GLN A 319 -1.84 -6.53 28.29
CA GLN A 319 -2.61 -5.71 29.21
C GLN A 319 -3.30 -4.58 28.44
N TRP A 320 -4.60 -4.75 28.15
CA TRP A 320 -5.37 -3.75 27.41
C TRP A 320 -5.59 -2.45 28.16
N GLN A 321 -5.64 -2.47 29.50
CA GLN A 321 -5.85 -1.25 30.30
C GLN A 321 -4.53 -0.57 30.62
N HIS A 322 -4.40 0.70 30.23
CA HIS A 322 -3.26 1.53 30.61
C HIS A 322 -3.46 2.08 32.04
N PRO A 323 -2.44 2.06 32.93
CA PRO A 323 -2.55 2.55 34.31
C PRO A 323 -2.86 4.06 34.40
N GLY A 324 -2.59 4.81 33.33
CA GLY A 324 -2.97 6.22 33.18
C GLY A 324 -4.45 6.47 32.86
N GLY A 325 -5.31 5.45 32.90
CA GLY A 325 -6.74 5.56 32.66
C GLY A 325 -7.15 5.39 31.19
N TRP A 326 -8.44 5.61 30.91
CA TRP A 326 -9.05 5.29 29.63
C TRP A 326 -8.52 6.15 28.47
N GLN A 327 -8.23 7.44 28.68
CA GLN A 327 -7.68 8.28 27.61
C GLN A 327 -6.28 7.80 27.18
N ALA A 328 -5.44 7.43 28.15
CA ALA A 328 -4.12 6.86 27.87
C ALA A 328 -4.24 5.50 27.17
N THR A 329 -5.24 4.71 27.53
CA THR A 329 -5.55 3.43 26.86
C THR A 329 -5.94 3.67 25.40
N ARG A 330 -6.87 4.59 25.13
CA ARG A 330 -7.29 4.95 23.77
C ARG A 330 -6.12 5.46 22.92
N GLU A 331 -5.26 6.29 23.51
CA GLU A 331 -4.08 6.82 22.81
C GLU A 331 -3.08 5.72 22.47
N ALA A 332 -2.78 4.82 23.41
CA ALA A 332 -1.89 3.68 23.17
C ALA A 332 -2.47 2.72 22.11
N ALA A 333 -3.78 2.48 22.13
CA ALA A 333 -4.49 1.73 21.10
C ALA A 333 -4.42 2.42 19.74
N ARG A 334 -4.58 3.75 19.68
CA ARG A 334 -4.42 4.54 18.44
C ARG A 334 -3.01 4.40 17.88
N ALA A 335 -1.97 4.60 18.69
CA ALA A 335 -0.58 4.46 18.26
C ALA A 335 -0.29 3.04 17.75
N MET A 336 -0.84 2.02 18.42
CA MET A 336 -0.73 0.63 17.99
C MET A 336 -1.46 0.37 16.66
N ALA A 337 -2.68 0.89 16.47
CA ALA A 337 -3.43 0.77 15.23
C ALA A 337 -2.73 1.48 14.06
N GLU A 338 -2.15 2.66 14.30
CA GLU A 338 -1.33 3.37 13.32
C GLU A 338 -0.06 2.59 12.96
N THR A 339 0.59 1.95 13.93
CA THR A 339 1.76 1.10 13.69
C THR A 339 1.41 -0.08 12.79
N TYR A 340 0.22 -0.66 12.94
CA TYR A 340 -0.30 -1.68 12.02
C TYR A 340 -0.85 -1.13 10.70
N GLU A 341 -0.91 0.20 10.54
CA GLU A 341 -1.58 0.90 9.44
C GLU A 341 -3.07 0.56 9.28
N VAL A 342 -3.75 0.17 10.37
CA VAL A 342 -5.15 -0.25 10.34
C VAL A 342 -6.06 0.96 10.10
N VAL A 343 -6.76 0.95 8.96
CA VAL A 343 -7.81 1.93 8.63
C VAL A 343 -9.18 1.44 9.08
N TYR A 344 -9.38 0.12 9.06
CA TYR A 344 -10.62 -0.55 9.38
C TYR A 344 -10.33 -1.99 9.82
N ALA A 345 -11.04 -2.48 10.84
CA ALA A 345 -10.98 -3.87 11.25
C ALA A 345 -12.33 -4.32 11.80
N THR A 346 -12.67 -5.59 11.59
CA THR A 346 -13.90 -6.22 12.08
C THR A 346 -13.57 -7.46 12.90
N GLU A 347 -14.48 -7.82 13.81
CA GLU A 347 -14.37 -9.06 14.56
C GLU A 347 -14.34 -10.28 13.63
N ALA A 348 -15.21 -10.32 12.62
CA ALA A 348 -15.26 -11.41 11.64
C ALA A 348 -13.92 -11.58 10.90
N GLY A 349 -13.31 -10.46 10.46
CA GLY A 349 -12.00 -10.47 9.82
C GLY A 349 -10.89 -10.91 10.77
N ALA A 350 -10.92 -10.47 12.03
CA ALA A 350 -9.96 -10.91 13.04
C ALA A 350 -10.11 -12.38 13.42
N ARG A 351 -11.34 -12.91 13.40
CA ARG A 351 -11.64 -14.30 13.76
C ARG A 351 -11.29 -15.28 12.64
N ALA A 352 -11.57 -14.92 11.40
CA ALA A 352 -11.55 -15.83 10.25
C ALA A 352 -10.98 -15.16 8.98
N SER A 353 -9.73 -14.70 9.04
CA SER A 353 -9.04 -14.10 7.88
C SER A 353 -8.47 -15.17 6.94
N ASP A 354 -8.58 -14.92 5.63
CA ASP A 354 -7.90 -15.69 4.58
C ASP A 354 -6.36 -15.62 4.68
N HIS A 355 -5.80 -14.60 5.33
CA HIS A 355 -4.36 -14.54 5.59
C HIS A 355 -3.87 -15.66 6.52
N TYR A 356 -4.75 -16.22 7.36
CA TYR A 356 -4.39 -17.30 8.29
C TYR A 356 -4.16 -18.63 7.57
N THR A 357 -4.79 -18.80 6.41
CA THR A 357 -4.76 -20.03 5.62
C THR A 357 -3.92 -19.88 4.35
N GLY A 358 -3.23 -18.74 4.19
CA GLY A 358 -2.44 -18.45 2.98
C GLY A 358 -3.31 -18.27 1.74
N ARG A 359 -4.55 -17.81 1.90
CA ARG A 359 -5.51 -17.54 0.82
C ARG A 359 -5.66 -16.06 0.50
N ALA A 360 -4.87 -15.18 1.11
CA ALA A 360 -4.94 -13.76 0.80
C ALA A 360 -3.57 -13.09 0.79
N VAL A 361 -3.50 -11.97 0.07
CA VAL A 361 -2.38 -11.03 0.06
C VAL A 361 -2.89 -9.59 0.15
N ASP A 362 -2.13 -8.74 0.83
CA ASP A 362 -2.30 -7.30 0.81
C ASP A 362 -1.29 -6.74 -0.20
N LEU A 363 -1.76 -6.49 -1.42
CA LEU A 363 -0.97 -6.02 -2.56
C LEU A 363 -1.37 -4.60 -2.93
N VAL A 364 -0.41 -3.68 -2.89
CA VAL A 364 -0.57 -2.28 -3.27
C VAL A 364 0.21 -2.00 -4.54
N VAL A 365 -0.46 -1.49 -5.56
CA VAL A 365 0.15 -1.17 -6.85
C VAL A 365 -0.25 0.24 -7.25
N LEU A 366 0.75 1.11 -7.35
CA LEU A 366 0.61 2.54 -7.58
C LEU A 366 1.36 2.94 -8.85
N ALA A 367 1.08 4.15 -9.34
CA ALA A 367 1.72 4.72 -10.52
C ALA A 367 1.63 3.79 -11.75
N LEU A 368 0.46 3.18 -11.97
CA LEU A 368 0.22 2.41 -13.19
C LEU A 368 0.48 3.28 -14.44
N PRO A 369 1.08 2.72 -15.51
CA PRO A 369 1.32 3.45 -16.74
C PRO A 369 0.01 3.86 -17.44
N ARG A 370 0.12 4.72 -18.47
CA ARG A 370 -1.03 5.08 -19.32
C ARG A 370 -1.61 3.91 -20.09
N GLN A 371 -0.75 2.99 -20.52
CA GLN A 371 -1.12 1.76 -21.20
C GLN A 371 -0.58 0.61 -20.36
N LEU A 372 -1.45 -0.30 -19.96
CA LEU A 372 -1.09 -1.48 -19.17
C LEU A 372 -1.37 -2.74 -19.99
N ALA A 373 -0.43 -3.67 -20.01
CA ALA A 373 -0.61 -4.99 -20.60
C ALA A 373 -0.27 -6.07 -19.57
N LEU A 374 -1.14 -7.07 -19.41
CA LEU A 374 -0.94 -8.18 -18.47
C LEU A 374 -1.15 -9.50 -19.21
N LEU A 375 -0.27 -10.47 -18.94
CA LEU A 375 -0.36 -11.85 -19.39
C LEU A 375 -0.77 -12.72 -18.20
N ALA A 376 -1.91 -13.37 -18.33
CA ALA A 376 -2.45 -14.27 -17.32
C ALA A 376 -1.79 -15.66 -17.38
N PRO A 377 -1.85 -16.45 -16.28
CA PRO A 377 -1.36 -17.82 -16.24
C PRO A 377 -1.97 -18.74 -17.29
N ASN A 378 -3.23 -18.48 -17.70
CA ASN A 378 -3.93 -19.21 -18.76
C ASN A 378 -3.49 -18.81 -20.19
N GLY A 379 -2.59 -17.83 -20.33
CA GLY A 379 -2.09 -17.31 -21.60
C GLY A 379 -2.89 -16.14 -22.19
N GLU A 380 -3.99 -15.71 -21.54
CA GLU A 380 -4.78 -14.56 -21.97
C GLU A 380 -4.01 -13.24 -21.77
N ILE A 381 -4.19 -12.28 -22.69
CA ILE A 381 -3.55 -10.96 -22.61
C ILE A 381 -4.60 -9.87 -22.45
N GLY A 382 -4.60 -9.21 -21.29
CA GLY A 382 -5.35 -7.99 -21.03
C GLY A 382 -4.58 -6.75 -21.48
N ARG A 383 -5.26 -5.79 -22.11
CA ARG A 383 -4.71 -4.47 -22.47
C ARG A 383 -5.67 -3.38 -22.04
N PHE A 384 -5.16 -2.40 -21.30
CA PHE A 384 -5.98 -1.37 -20.66
C PHE A 384 -5.47 0.01 -21.02
N ASP A 385 -6.37 0.84 -21.57
CA ASP A 385 -6.13 2.26 -21.76
C ASP A 385 -6.53 3.00 -20.48
N LEU A 386 -5.54 3.28 -19.65
CA LEU A 386 -5.75 4.05 -18.44
C LEU A 386 -5.59 5.55 -18.72
N SER A 387 -5.28 6.01 -19.95
CA SER A 387 -5.05 7.43 -20.28
C SER A 387 -6.14 8.44 -19.85
N PRO A 388 -7.44 8.08 -19.74
CA PRO A 388 -8.48 9.05 -19.39
C PRO A 388 -8.24 9.77 -18.06
N PRO A 389 -8.67 11.05 -17.92
CA PRO A 389 -8.37 11.86 -16.74
C PRO A 389 -8.83 11.28 -15.40
N ARG A 390 -9.95 10.55 -15.42
CA ARG A 390 -10.55 9.96 -14.22
C ARG A 390 -9.80 8.72 -13.72
N ALA A 391 -8.89 8.13 -14.50
CA ALA A 391 -8.18 6.93 -14.09
C ALA A 391 -7.30 7.20 -12.86
N ALA A 392 -7.44 6.34 -11.84
CA ALA A 392 -6.76 6.51 -10.55
C ALA A 392 -5.25 6.23 -10.60
N ARG A 393 -4.76 5.49 -11.62
CA ARG A 393 -3.37 4.99 -11.72
C ARG A 393 -2.98 4.05 -10.57
N ASP A 394 -3.96 3.35 -10.03
CA ASP A 394 -3.87 2.48 -8.86
C ASP A 394 -4.68 1.23 -9.15
N LEU A 395 -4.05 0.05 -8.99
CA LEU A 395 -4.67 -1.23 -9.36
C LEU A 395 -5.96 -1.49 -8.57
N SER A 396 -5.92 -1.22 -7.27
CA SER A 396 -7.04 -1.47 -6.36
C SER A 396 -8.17 -0.46 -6.51
N LEU A 397 -8.01 0.53 -7.40
CA LEU A 397 -9.01 1.54 -7.77
C LEU A 397 -9.29 1.55 -9.29
N SER A 398 -8.94 0.47 -10.01
CA SER A 398 -9.15 0.34 -11.46
C SER A 398 -10.13 -0.80 -11.78
N PRO A 399 -11.45 -0.54 -11.83
CA PRO A 399 -12.48 -1.59 -11.93
C PRO A 399 -12.25 -2.57 -13.08
N GLU A 400 -11.99 -2.08 -14.30
CA GLU A 400 -11.79 -2.93 -15.48
C GLU A 400 -10.57 -3.86 -15.35
N VAL A 401 -9.48 -3.37 -14.72
CA VAL A 401 -8.28 -4.18 -14.48
C VAL A 401 -8.54 -5.21 -13.39
N ILE A 402 -9.29 -4.83 -12.34
CA ILE A 402 -9.69 -5.74 -11.26
C ILE A 402 -10.54 -6.88 -11.82
N GLU A 403 -11.58 -6.57 -12.58
CA GLU A 403 -12.48 -7.57 -13.17
C GLU A 403 -11.71 -8.57 -14.04
N TRP A 404 -10.82 -8.07 -14.89
CA TRP A 404 -9.99 -8.96 -15.72
C TRP A 404 -9.04 -9.83 -14.89
N LEU A 405 -8.45 -9.31 -13.81
CA LEU A 405 -7.63 -10.10 -12.88
C LEU A 405 -8.45 -11.15 -12.12
N GLU A 406 -9.68 -10.83 -11.72
CA GLU A 406 -10.56 -11.79 -11.05
C GLU A 406 -10.86 -12.98 -11.98
N GLU A 407 -11.10 -12.72 -13.26
CA GLU A 407 -11.41 -13.75 -14.27
C GLU A 407 -10.18 -14.57 -14.70
N ASN A 408 -9.01 -13.93 -14.82
CA ASN A 408 -7.87 -14.55 -15.51
C ASN A 408 -6.69 -14.91 -14.61
N PHE A 409 -6.58 -14.30 -13.44
CA PHE A 409 -5.56 -14.61 -12.45
C PHE A 409 -6.09 -15.45 -11.29
N ASP A 410 -7.35 -15.90 -11.31
CA ASP A 410 -8.01 -16.62 -10.20
C ASP A 410 -7.89 -15.87 -8.87
N LEU A 411 -8.17 -14.57 -8.91
CA LEU A 411 -8.13 -13.68 -7.75
C LEU A 411 -9.54 -13.21 -7.38
N THR A 412 -9.73 -12.74 -6.16
CA THR A 412 -10.93 -12.04 -5.76
C THR A 412 -10.55 -10.77 -5.02
N LYS A 413 -11.04 -9.61 -5.48
CA LYS A 413 -10.80 -8.34 -4.81
C LYS A 413 -11.84 -8.11 -3.72
N LEU A 414 -11.39 -7.95 -2.48
CA LEU A 414 -12.24 -7.35 -1.45
C LEU A 414 -12.30 -5.84 -1.69
N ARG A 415 -13.33 -5.37 -2.37
CA ARG A 415 -13.48 -3.96 -2.80
C ARG A 415 -13.55 -2.96 -1.64
N SER A 416 -13.95 -3.39 -0.44
CA SER A 416 -13.98 -2.54 0.76
C SER A 416 -12.64 -2.42 1.48
N ASP A 417 -11.71 -3.35 1.25
CA ASP A 417 -10.39 -3.37 1.88
C ASP A 417 -9.33 -3.14 0.82
N TYR A 418 -8.79 -1.93 0.79
CA TYR A 418 -8.01 -1.41 -0.33
C TYR A 418 -6.91 -2.36 -0.85
N PRO A 419 -5.97 -2.87 -0.02
CA PRO A 419 -4.89 -3.72 -0.52
C PRO A 419 -5.30 -5.19 -0.71
N HIS A 420 -6.45 -5.63 -0.23
CA HIS A 420 -6.73 -7.05 -0.01
C HIS A 420 -7.16 -7.80 -1.28
N TRP A 421 -6.51 -8.93 -1.56
CA TRP A 421 -6.84 -9.87 -2.62
C TRP A 421 -6.84 -11.30 -2.07
N SER A 422 -7.90 -12.05 -2.35
CA SER A 422 -7.98 -13.46 -2.00
C SER A 422 -7.73 -14.36 -3.21
N ASP A 423 -7.32 -15.59 -2.93
CA ASP A 423 -7.24 -16.67 -3.89
C ASP A 423 -8.62 -17.27 -4.15
N ALA A 424 -9.03 -17.31 -5.42
CA ALA A 424 -10.32 -17.88 -5.83
C ALA A 424 -10.32 -19.41 -5.93
N GLU A 425 -9.14 -20.06 -5.92
CA GLU A 425 -8.97 -21.53 -5.94
C GLU A 425 -9.30 -22.24 -4.62
#